data_AF-A0A838IP84-F1
#
_entry.id   AF-A0A838IP84-F1
#
_cell.length_a   1.000
_cell.length_b   1.000
_cell.length_c   1.000
_cell.angle_alpha   90.00
_cell.angle_beta   90.00
_cell.angle_gamma   90.00
#
_symmetry.space_group_name_H-M   'P 1'
#
loop_
_entity.id
_entity.type
_entity.pdbx_description
1 polymer ?
#
loop_
_entity_poly.entity_id
_entity_poly.type
_entity_poly.pdbx_seq_one_letter_code
_entity_poly.pdbx_strand_id
1 'polypeptide(L)'
;MKKKMIALVLAVLFVLIGCGPKDEVVQCKAAPTCGENETQVDECPTDVTCTENSICGTTILCMETPVDCAAYPVCSEGTEAVDECPQDGTPCREVSECGHTINCADIVVQCDAEPVCPDDLVEIDECPQDDVICVEVSECGSMIKCWGPTPCDAELACPGGSTEVTECAEHATCTEYSACGSTIICQEDDVHCDAVPTCPLDSTEVTECPQDATCTTETECNRSITCAQDDLDNCQAEPACGLGTTEVLECPVDLDCSSETLCGKTVICSPDSE
;
A
#
# COMPACT_ATOMS: atom_id res chain seq x y z
N MET A 1 -17.50 -57.87 -57.51
CA MET A 1 -16.73 -58.51 -56.41
C MET A 1 -17.65 -58.51 -55.18
N LYS A 2 -18.57 -59.46 -54.98
CA LYS A 2 -18.49 -60.77 -54.30
C LYS A 2 -17.70 -60.79 -52.97
N LYS A 3 -18.43 -60.71 -51.85
CA LYS A 3 -18.34 -61.49 -50.58
C LYS A 3 -19.41 -60.91 -49.63
N LYS A 4 -20.63 -61.46 -49.50
CA LYS A 4 -21.07 -62.67 -48.76
C LYS A 4 -20.54 -62.79 -47.33
N MET A 5 -21.52 -62.85 -46.40
CA MET A 5 -21.62 -63.81 -45.27
C MET A 5 -20.74 -63.51 -44.03
N ILE A 6 -21.16 -63.69 -42.77
CA ILE A 6 -22.04 -64.69 -42.15
C ILE A 6 -22.50 -64.16 -40.78
N ALA A 7 -23.76 -64.42 -40.42
CA ALA A 7 -24.24 -64.38 -39.05
C ALA A 7 -23.74 -65.63 -38.30
N LEU A 8 -23.10 -65.46 -37.15
CA LEU A 8 -22.82 -66.58 -36.24
C LEU A 8 -23.56 -66.34 -34.92
N VAL A 9 -24.74 -66.95 -34.84
CA VAL A 9 -25.42 -67.29 -33.60
C VAL A 9 -24.55 -68.36 -32.93
N LEU A 10 -23.97 -68.04 -31.77
CA LEU A 10 -23.47 -69.07 -30.86
C LEU A 10 -24.12 -68.85 -29.49
N ALA A 11 -25.25 -69.51 -29.32
CA ALA A 11 -25.78 -69.84 -28.00
C ALA A 11 -24.88 -70.93 -27.40
N VAL A 12 -24.18 -70.59 -26.32
CA VAL A 12 -23.64 -71.60 -25.40
C VAL A 12 -24.32 -71.37 -24.06
N LEU A 13 -25.29 -72.24 -23.78
CA LEU A 13 -25.72 -72.58 -22.43
C LEU A 13 -24.47 -73.00 -21.65
N PHE A 14 -24.16 -72.30 -20.55
CA PHE A 14 -23.46 -72.90 -19.43
C PHE A 14 -24.34 -72.87 -18.19
N VAL A 15 -24.34 -74.02 -17.56
CA VAL A 15 -25.25 -74.53 -16.54
C VAL A 15 -24.85 -73.98 -15.16
N LEU A 16 -25.86 -73.45 -14.47
CA LEU A 16 -26.19 -73.55 -13.05
C LEU A 16 -25.13 -74.00 -12.02
N ILE A 17 -25.19 -73.30 -10.88
CA ILE A 17 -24.89 -73.69 -9.47
C ILE A 17 -23.56 -73.21 -8.89
N GLY A 18 -23.69 -72.19 -8.04
CA GLY A 18 -22.72 -71.81 -7.02
C GLY A 18 -23.39 -70.88 -6.00
N CYS A 19 -24.22 -71.44 -5.11
CA CYS A 19 -24.61 -70.75 -3.87
C CYS A 19 -23.37 -70.65 -2.96
N GLY A 20 -22.68 -69.51 -3.01
CA GLY A 20 -21.76 -69.02 -1.98
C GLY A 20 -22.46 -67.95 -1.13
N PRO A 21 -21.99 -67.67 0.10
CA PRO A 21 -22.71 -66.89 1.09
C PRO A 21 -23.01 -65.48 0.56
N LYS A 22 -24.10 -64.89 1.04
CA LYS A 22 -24.50 -63.52 0.79
C LYS A 22 -23.34 -62.58 1.15
N ASP A 23 -22.48 -62.27 0.20
CA ASP A 23 -21.70 -61.05 0.28
C ASP A 23 -22.72 -59.93 0.25
N GLU A 24 -22.85 -59.25 1.39
CA GLU A 24 -23.38 -57.91 1.41
C GLU A 24 -22.72 -57.19 0.24
N VAL A 25 -23.52 -56.81 -0.75
CA VAL A 25 -23.11 -55.77 -1.69
C VAL A 25 -22.90 -54.57 -0.78
N VAL A 26 -21.67 -54.36 -0.32
CA VAL A 26 -21.25 -53.13 0.36
C VAL A 26 -21.53 -52.06 -0.68
N GLN A 27 -22.73 -51.50 -0.61
CA GLN A 27 -23.13 -50.37 -1.43
C GLN A 27 -22.24 -49.25 -0.95
N CYS A 28 -21.10 -49.10 -1.61
CA CYS A 28 -20.25 -47.97 -1.33
C CYS A 28 -20.98 -46.74 -1.83
N LYS A 29 -21.63 -46.04 -0.91
CA LYS A 29 -22.36 -44.80 -1.18
C LYS A 29 -21.42 -43.60 -1.31
N ALA A 30 -20.12 -43.79 -1.05
CA ALA A 30 -19.11 -42.75 -1.12
C ALA A 30 -18.28 -42.94 -2.39
N ALA A 31 -18.31 -41.93 -3.26
CA ALA A 31 -17.28 -41.76 -4.28
C ALA A 31 -16.12 -40.96 -3.66
N PRO A 32 -14.87 -41.24 -4.01
CA PRO A 32 -13.78 -40.34 -3.65
C PRO A 32 -14.02 -38.96 -4.30
N THR A 33 -13.71 -37.90 -3.56
CA THR A 33 -13.77 -36.51 -4.03
C THR A 33 -12.49 -35.81 -3.61
N CYS A 34 -12.07 -34.80 -4.38
CA CYS A 34 -10.94 -33.95 -4.00
C CYS A 34 -11.32 -32.97 -2.88
N GLY A 35 -10.34 -32.46 -2.13
CA GLY A 35 -10.54 -31.45 -1.10
C GLY A 35 -10.98 -30.08 -1.66
N GLU A 36 -11.27 -29.12 -0.78
CA GLU A 36 -11.79 -27.79 -1.16
C GLU A 36 -10.86 -26.99 -2.09
N ASN A 37 -9.55 -27.29 -2.12
CA ASN A 37 -8.54 -26.62 -2.95
C ASN A 37 -7.87 -27.57 -3.96
N GLU A 38 -8.56 -28.64 -4.34
CA GLU A 38 -8.02 -29.66 -5.23
C GLU A 38 -9.00 -29.93 -6.39
N THR A 39 -8.46 -30.12 -7.59
CA THR A 39 -9.22 -30.51 -8.78
C THR A 39 -8.87 -31.93 -9.19
N GLN A 40 -9.90 -32.71 -9.53
CA GLN A 40 -9.71 -34.06 -10.06
C GLN A 40 -9.08 -34.00 -11.47
N VAL A 41 -7.96 -34.68 -11.66
CA VAL A 41 -7.25 -34.79 -12.95
C VAL A 41 -7.08 -36.25 -13.36
N ASP A 42 -7.04 -36.51 -14.67
CA ASP A 42 -6.81 -37.86 -15.20
C ASP A 42 -5.33 -38.26 -15.18
N GLU A 43 -4.42 -37.27 -15.23
CA GLU A 43 -2.97 -37.45 -15.23
C GLU A 43 -2.30 -36.28 -14.49
N CYS A 44 -1.28 -36.55 -13.67
CA CYS A 44 -0.57 -35.50 -12.95
C CYS A 44 0.43 -34.80 -13.88
N PRO A 45 0.35 -33.47 -14.06
CA PRO A 45 1.38 -32.72 -14.76
C PRO A 45 2.73 -32.84 -14.05
N THR A 46 3.84 -32.71 -14.81
CA THR A 46 5.21 -32.90 -14.29
C THR A 46 5.66 -31.86 -13.27
N ASP A 47 4.97 -30.73 -13.17
CA ASP A 47 5.40 -29.55 -12.42
C ASP A 47 4.52 -29.25 -11.20
N VAL A 48 3.63 -30.18 -10.82
CA VAL A 48 2.71 -30.04 -9.68
C VAL A 48 2.66 -31.34 -8.86
N THR A 49 2.27 -31.21 -7.59
CA THR A 49 2.08 -32.36 -6.71
C THR A 49 0.62 -32.81 -6.78
N CYS A 50 0.39 -34.10 -7.02
CA CYS A 50 -0.95 -34.69 -6.99
C CYS A 50 -1.07 -35.71 -5.87
N THR A 51 -2.24 -35.76 -5.24
CA THR A 51 -2.60 -36.70 -4.18
C THR A 51 -3.56 -37.75 -4.72
N GLU A 52 -3.31 -39.02 -4.42
CA GLU A 52 -4.24 -40.11 -4.74
C GLU A 52 -5.27 -40.29 -3.63
N ASN A 53 -6.55 -40.16 -3.97
CA ASN A 53 -7.65 -40.43 -3.03
C ASN A 53 -8.37 -41.71 -3.45
N SER A 54 -8.29 -42.74 -2.61
CA SER A 54 -8.91 -44.05 -2.86
C SER A 54 -9.99 -44.38 -1.84
N ILE A 55 -11.22 -44.52 -2.30
CA ILE A 55 -12.36 -45.01 -1.51
C ILE A 55 -13.05 -46.12 -2.27
N CYS A 56 -13.26 -47.24 -1.60
CA CYS A 56 -14.00 -48.39 -2.13
C CYS A 56 -13.51 -48.91 -3.49
N GLY A 57 -12.18 -48.94 -3.67
CA GLY A 57 -11.56 -49.48 -4.89
C GLY A 57 -11.64 -48.55 -6.10
N THR A 58 -12.16 -47.33 -5.94
CA THR A 58 -12.02 -46.25 -6.92
C THR A 58 -10.93 -45.31 -6.43
N THR A 59 -9.94 -45.03 -7.28
CA THR A 59 -8.87 -44.07 -7.02
C THR A 59 -9.02 -42.91 -7.99
N ILE A 60 -8.94 -41.68 -7.46
CA ILE A 60 -8.86 -40.45 -8.24
C ILE A 60 -7.53 -39.75 -7.95
N LEU A 61 -7.07 -38.97 -8.91
CA LEU A 61 -5.95 -38.06 -8.75
C LEU A 61 -6.48 -36.66 -8.46
N CYS A 62 -5.99 -36.03 -7.40
CA CYS A 62 -6.35 -34.68 -7.00
C CYS A 62 -5.11 -33.80 -7.11
N MET A 63 -5.19 -32.76 -7.94
CA MET A 63 -4.15 -31.76 -8.13
C MET A 63 -4.52 -30.53 -7.32
N GLU A 64 -3.60 -29.95 -6.56
CA GLU A 64 -3.83 -28.64 -5.93
C GLU A 64 -4.13 -27.61 -7.02
N THR A 65 -5.28 -26.93 -6.94
CA THR A 65 -5.55 -25.83 -7.86
C THR A 65 -4.57 -24.71 -7.57
N PRO A 66 -3.86 -24.17 -8.59
CA PRO A 66 -3.10 -22.95 -8.38
C PRO A 66 -4.07 -21.90 -7.85
N VAL A 67 -3.72 -21.29 -6.72
CA VAL A 67 -4.48 -20.19 -6.16
C VAL A 67 -4.47 -19.10 -7.24
N ASP A 68 -5.61 -18.88 -7.89
CA ASP A 68 -5.77 -17.72 -8.78
C ASP A 68 -5.64 -16.48 -7.89
N CYS A 69 -4.44 -15.92 -7.82
CA CYS A 69 -4.16 -14.74 -7.03
C CYS A 69 -4.98 -13.58 -7.58
N ALA A 70 -5.92 -13.07 -6.78
CA ALA A 70 -6.70 -11.89 -7.14
C ALA A 70 -5.80 -10.65 -7.32
N ALA A 71 -4.64 -10.63 -6.66
CA ALA A 71 -3.62 -9.58 -6.76
C ALA A 71 -2.22 -10.14 -6.54
N TYR A 72 -1.25 -9.51 -7.22
CA TYR A 72 0.18 -9.67 -6.99
C TYR A 72 0.67 -8.50 -6.11
N PRO A 73 1.72 -8.70 -5.31
CA PRO A 73 2.25 -7.63 -4.48
C PRO A 73 2.72 -6.48 -5.37
N VAL A 74 2.38 -5.26 -4.96
CA VAL A 74 2.79 -4.01 -5.61
C VAL A 74 3.28 -3.03 -4.55
N CYS A 75 4.27 -2.23 -4.91
CA CYS A 75 4.78 -1.16 -4.04
C CYS A 75 3.76 -0.02 -3.95
N SER A 76 3.71 0.66 -2.80
CA SER A 76 2.84 1.83 -2.62
C SER A 76 3.40 3.03 -3.37
N GLU A 77 2.59 4.07 -3.55
CA GLU A 77 3.08 5.36 -4.06
C GLU A 77 4.30 5.84 -3.27
N GLY A 78 5.25 6.45 -3.99
CA GLY A 78 6.55 6.87 -3.45
C GLY A 78 7.61 5.77 -3.30
N THR A 79 7.27 4.51 -3.60
CA THR A 79 8.20 3.37 -3.53
C THR A 79 8.23 2.60 -4.84
N GLU A 80 9.38 2.01 -5.19
CA GLU A 80 9.55 1.17 -6.37
C GLU A 80 10.07 -0.23 -6.04
N ALA A 81 9.75 -1.19 -6.90
CA ALA A 81 10.18 -2.57 -6.72
C ALA A 81 11.66 -2.72 -7.10
N VAL A 82 12.46 -3.23 -6.16
CA VAL A 82 13.90 -3.47 -6.34
C VAL A 82 14.23 -4.95 -6.14
N ASP A 83 15.32 -5.41 -6.75
CA ASP A 83 15.78 -6.79 -6.59
C ASP A 83 16.28 -7.04 -5.15
N GLU A 84 17.05 -6.10 -4.60
CA GLU A 84 17.61 -6.14 -3.25
C GLU A 84 17.51 -4.77 -2.58
N CYS A 85 17.28 -4.76 -1.27
CA CYS A 85 17.26 -3.51 -0.51
C CYS A 85 18.64 -2.82 -0.50
N PRO A 86 18.69 -1.50 -0.73
CA PRO A 86 19.92 -0.72 -0.65
C PRO A 86 20.60 -0.83 0.74
N GLN A 87 21.93 -0.92 0.76
CA GLN A 87 22.71 -0.95 2.02
C GLN A 87 23.16 0.44 2.49
N ASP A 88 22.80 1.49 1.77
CA ASP A 88 23.13 2.88 2.05
C ASP A 88 22.23 3.53 3.12
N GLY A 89 21.27 2.76 3.66
CA GLY A 89 20.34 3.22 4.70
C GLY A 89 19.02 3.76 4.16
N THR A 90 18.79 3.70 2.85
CA THR A 90 17.50 4.03 2.24
C THR A 90 16.39 3.13 2.81
N PRO A 91 15.21 3.67 3.17
CA PRO A 91 14.10 2.87 3.65
C PRO A 91 13.70 1.83 2.61
N CYS A 92 13.64 0.57 3.03
CA CYS A 92 13.25 -0.54 2.19
C CYS A 92 12.46 -1.56 3.00
N ARG A 93 11.39 -2.11 2.41
CA ARG A 93 10.51 -3.08 3.06
C ARG A 93 10.12 -4.21 2.13
N GLU A 94 9.95 -5.40 2.69
CA GLU A 94 9.40 -6.55 1.98
C GLU A 94 7.88 -6.51 1.99
N VAL A 95 7.27 -6.68 0.81
CA VAL A 95 5.83 -6.80 0.64
C VAL A 95 5.55 -8.20 0.11
N SER A 96 4.74 -8.98 0.85
CA SER A 96 4.39 -10.35 0.50
C SER A 96 2.89 -10.50 0.29
N GLU A 97 2.49 -10.94 -0.89
CA GLU A 97 1.09 -11.19 -1.23
C GLU A 97 0.99 -12.43 -2.12
N CYS A 98 0.05 -13.31 -1.77
CA CYS A 98 -0.21 -14.56 -2.51
C CYS A 98 1.04 -15.45 -2.74
N GLY A 99 1.96 -15.48 -1.77
CA GLY A 99 3.19 -16.28 -1.87
C GLY A 99 4.29 -15.67 -2.76
N HIS A 100 4.07 -14.48 -3.30
CA HIS A 100 5.08 -13.67 -3.96
C HIS A 100 5.59 -12.60 -2.99
N THR A 101 6.90 -12.37 -2.99
CA THR A 101 7.55 -11.34 -2.17
C THR A 101 8.34 -10.42 -3.07
N ILE A 102 8.17 -9.11 -2.88
CA ILE A 102 8.96 -8.06 -3.53
C ILE A 102 9.61 -7.16 -2.47
N ASN A 103 10.72 -6.52 -2.82
CA ASN A 103 11.30 -5.45 -2.02
C ASN A 103 10.85 -4.11 -2.59
N CYS A 104 10.35 -3.23 -1.73
CA CYS A 104 9.97 -1.86 -2.09
C CYS A 104 10.91 -0.90 -1.40
N ALA A 105 11.68 -0.14 -2.18
CA ALA A 105 12.53 0.93 -1.69
C ALA A 105 11.90 2.29 -2.02
N ASP A 106 12.17 3.28 -1.18
CA ASP A 106 11.79 4.67 -1.50
C ASP A 106 12.46 5.09 -2.81
N ILE A 107 11.69 5.78 -3.66
CA ILE A 107 12.23 6.37 -4.88
C ILE A 107 13.13 7.52 -4.46
N VAL A 108 14.43 7.24 -4.33
CA VAL A 108 15.44 8.28 -4.18
C VAL A 108 15.53 8.93 -5.56
N VAL A 109 14.99 10.14 -5.70
CA VAL A 109 15.22 10.94 -6.91
C VAL A 109 16.74 11.07 -7.04
N GLN A 110 17.32 10.32 -7.99
CA GLN A 110 18.73 10.46 -8.35
C GLN A 110 18.88 11.85 -8.94
N CYS A 111 19.24 12.78 -8.07
CA CYS A 111 19.50 14.16 -8.39
C CYS A 111 20.92 14.20 -9.02
N ASP A 112 21.03 13.64 -10.22
CA ASP A 112 22.25 13.63 -11.05
C ASP A 112 22.43 14.95 -11.81
N ALA A 113 21.57 15.95 -11.55
CA ALA A 113 21.66 17.23 -12.20
C ALA A 113 22.81 18.03 -11.61
N GLU A 114 23.85 18.23 -12.43
CA GLU A 114 24.91 19.19 -12.14
C GLU A 114 24.34 20.60 -12.36
N PRO A 115 24.54 21.54 -11.41
CA PRO A 115 24.08 22.90 -11.61
C PRO A 115 24.78 23.52 -12.82
N VAL A 116 24.03 24.25 -13.65
CA VAL A 116 24.54 24.94 -14.85
C VAL A 116 24.17 26.41 -14.78
N CYS A 117 25.08 27.28 -15.23
CA CYS A 117 24.77 28.70 -15.30
C CYS A 117 23.63 28.99 -16.29
N PRO A 118 22.70 29.90 -15.93
CA PRO A 118 21.70 30.42 -16.86
C PRO A 118 22.33 30.98 -18.13
N ASP A 119 21.53 31.04 -19.20
CA ASP A 119 21.94 31.60 -20.49
C ASP A 119 22.57 32.99 -20.31
N ASP A 120 23.66 33.25 -21.04
CA ASP A 120 24.48 34.47 -20.98
C ASP A 120 25.32 34.68 -19.70
N LEU A 121 25.34 33.72 -18.77
CA LEU A 121 26.23 33.70 -17.61
C LEU A 121 27.34 32.64 -17.74
N VAL A 122 28.47 32.87 -17.09
CA VAL A 122 29.66 32.01 -17.10
C VAL A 122 30.03 31.62 -15.68
N GLU A 123 30.36 30.35 -15.46
CA GLU A 123 30.81 29.85 -14.17
C GLU A 123 32.15 30.46 -13.75
N ILE A 124 32.24 30.90 -12.49
CA ILE A 124 33.40 31.54 -11.90
C ILE A 124 33.63 31.05 -10.46
N ASP A 125 34.87 31.12 -9.96
CA ASP A 125 35.20 30.70 -8.60
C ASP A 125 34.74 31.69 -7.52
N GLU A 126 34.80 33.00 -7.81
CA GLU A 126 34.50 34.08 -6.86
C GLU A 126 33.85 35.28 -7.55
N CYS A 127 32.75 35.77 -6.98
CA CYS A 127 32.06 36.97 -7.46
C CYS A 127 32.98 38.22 -7.36
N PRO A 128 33.24 38.92 -8.47
CA PRO A 128 33.90 40.22 -8.44
C PRO A 128 33.06 41.24 -7.66
N GLN A 129 33.70 42.17 -6.95
CA GLN A 129 32.99 43.16 -6.12
C GLN A 129 32.43 44.38 -6.89
N ASP A 130 32.56 44.42 -8.22
CA ASP A 130 32.29 45.62 -9.03
C ASP A 130 31.16 45.40 -10.05
N ASP A 131 30.07 46.18 -9.97
CA ASP A 131 29.02 46.42 -11.00
C ASP A 131 28.72 45.26 -11.97
N VAL A 132 28.53 44.05 -11.45
CA VAL A 132 28.26 42.82 -12.23
C VAL A 132 27.13 42.02 -11.60
N ILE A 133 26.44 41.22 -12.43
CA ILE A 133 25.56 40.16 -11.93
C ILE A 133 26.45 39.00 -11.48
N CYS A 134 26.27 38.61 -10.22
CA CYS A 134 26.73 37.33 -9.71
C CYS A 134 25.56 36.57 -9.12
N VAL A 135 25.40 35.32 -9.56
CA VAL A 135 24.33 34.41 -9.13
C VAL A 135 24.96 33.18 -8.53
N GLU A 136 24.48 32.73 -7.38
CA GLU A 136 24.83 31.41 -6.83
C GLU A 136 23.71 30.44 -7.24
N VAL A 137 24.06 29.39 -7.99
CA VAL A 137 23.12 28.35 -8.42
C VAL A 137 23.40 27.12 -7.59
N SER A 138 22.37 26.61 -6.93
CA SER A 138 22.45 25.41 -6.11
C SER A 138 21.48 24.35 -6.62
N GLU A 139 22.00 23.18 -6.95
CA GLU A 139 21.21 22.06 -7.44
C GLU A 139 21.78 20.77 -6.83
N CYS A 140 20.89 19.95 -6.27
CA CYS A 140 21.26 18.63 -5.70
C CYS A 140 22.39 18.66 -4.65
N GLY A 141 22.53 19.76 -3.90
CA GLY A 141 23.59 19.94 -2.89
C GLY A 141 24.97 20.38 -3.44
N SER A 142 25.08 20.57 -4.76
CA SER A 142 26.22 21.23 -5.40
C SER A 142 25.89 22.70 -5.63
N MET A 143 26.90 23.57 -5.52
CA MET A 143 26.75 25.01 -5.68
C MET A 143 27.82 25.56 -6.60
N ILE A 144 27.41 26.34 -7.59
CA ILE A 144 28.29 27.08 -8.50
C ILE A 144 27.99 28.57 -8.43
N LYS A 145 28.92 29.40 -8.93
CA LYS A 145 28.72 30.84 -9.07
C LYS A 145 28.79 31.23 -10.53
N CYS A 146 27.85 32.04 -10.96
CA CYS A 146 27.65 32.43 -12.34
C CYS A 146 27.78 33.95 -12.48
N TRP A 147 28.48 34.37 -13.53
CA TRP A 147 28.83 35.77 -13.78
C TRP A 147 28.42 36.21 -15.18
N GLY A 148 27.89 37.43 -15.29
CA GLY A 148 27.59 38.04 -16.58
C GLY A 148 27.56 39.57 -16.54
N PRO A 149 27.84 40.22 -17.69
CA PRO A 149 27.80 41.67 -17.79
C PRO A 149 26.35 42.17 -18.00
N THR A 150 25.76 42.81 -17.00
CA THR A 150 24.59 43.67 -17.22
C THR A 150 24.91 45.13 -16.91
N PRO A 151 24.48 46.07 -17.77
CA PRO A 151 24.54 47.48 -17.44
C PRO A 151 23.57 47.77 -16.28
N CYS A 152 24.05 48.43 -15.22
CA CYS A 152 23.30 48.81 -14.01
C CYS A 152 22.10 49.73 -14.22
N ASP A 153 21.71 50.00 -15.47
CA ASP A 153 20.49 50.74 -15.83
C ASP A 153 19.29 49.81 -16.08
N ALA A 154 19.48 48.48 -16.06
CA ALA A 154 18.40 47.51 -16.18
C ALA A 154 17.74 47.26 -14.81
N GLU A 155 16.42 47.45 -14.74
CA GLU A 155 15.61 47.04 -13.59
C GLU A 155 15.72 45.51 -13.43
N LEU A 156 16.12 45.05 -12.24
CA LEU A 156 16.17 43.63 -11.92
C LEU A 156 14.76 43.05 -12.07
N ALA A 157 14.63 42.01 -12.88
CA ALA A 157 13.38 41.32 -13.10
C ALA A 157 13.64 39.82 -13.18
N CYS A 158 12.70 39.04 -12.66
CA CYS A 158 12.77 37.60 -12.72
C CYS A 158 12.67 37.09 -14.17
N PRO A 159 13.43 36.04 -14.54
CA PRO A 159 13.30 35.40 -15.84
C PRO A 159 11.90 34.80 -16.03
N GLY A 160 11.48 34.62 -17.28
CA GLY A 160 10.14 34.11 -17.59
C GLY A 160 9.87 32.74 -16.95
N GLY A 161 8.75 32.61 -16.24
CA GLY A 161 8.41 31.42 -15.45
C GLY A 161 8.85 31.50 -13.98
N SER A 162 9.20 32.68 -13.49
CA SER A 162 9.47 32.93 -12.08
C SER A 162 8.91 34.28 -11.63
N THR A 163 8.54 34.36 -10.35
CA THR A 163 7.91 35.53 -9.72
C THR A 163 8.79 36.08 -8.61
N GLU A 164 8.87 37.41 -8.51
CA GLU A 164 9.62 38.07 -7.44
C GLU A 164 8.89 37.90 -6.09
N VAL A 165 9.60 37.39 -5.09
CA VAL A 165 9.09 37.18 -3.73
C VAL A 165 10.01 37.84 -2.70
N THR A 166 9.46 38.16 -1.52
CA THR A 166 10.24 38.71 -0.41
C THR A 166 10.93 37.63 0.42
N GLU A 167 10.41 36.41 0.37
CA GLU A 167 10.88 35.24 1.13
C GLU A 167 10.52 33.99 0.32
N CYS A 168 11.47 33.05 0.23
CA CYS A 168 11.25 31.80 -0.48
C CYS A 168 10.32 30.89 0.33
N ALA A 169 9.29 30.33 -0.29
CA ALA A 169 8.44 29.36 0.37
C ALA A 169 9.23 28.09 0.75
N GLU A 170 8.91 27.48 1.91
CA GLU A 170 9.43 26.16 2.24
C GLU A 170 9.02 25.18 1.13
N HIS A 171 10.01 24.58 0.46
CA HIS A 171 9.87 23.66 -0.70
C HIS A 171 9.69 24.28 -2.10
N ALA A 172 9.89 25.59 -2.28
CA ALA A 172 9.93 26.18 -3.62
C ALA A 172 11.37 26.32 -4.15
N THR A 173 11.52 26.28 -5.47
CA THR A 173 12.79 26.58 -6.14
C THR A 173 12.97 28.09 -6.24
N CYS A 174 13.96 28.65 -5.54
CA CYS A 174 14.23 30.09 -5.54
C CYS A 174 15.66 30.39 -5.99
N THR A 175 15.81 31.46 -6.76
CA THR A 175 17.10 32.01 -7.19
C THR A 175 17.22 33.46 -6.76
N GLU A 176 18.31 33.81 -6.08
CA GLU A 176 18.61 35.19 -5.71
C GLU A 176 19.40 35.89 -6.83
N TYR A 177 18.92 37.05 -7.27
CA TYR A 177 19.61 37.90 -8.23
C TYR A 177 20.08 39.16 -7.55
N SER A 178 21.40 39.33 -7.49
CA SER A 178 22.02 40.55 -6.95
C SER A 178 22.75 41.31 -8.05
N ALA A 179 22.37 42.57 -8.26
CA ALA A 179 23.06 43.48 -9.16
C ALA A 179 23.02 44.91 -8.61
N CYS A 180 24.13 45.63 -8.72
CA CYS A 180 24.20 47.08 -8.51
C CYS A 180 23.62 47.53 -7.14
N GLY A 181 23.83 46.72 -6.10
CA GLY A 181 23.38 47.01 -4.72
C GLY A 181 21.90 46.70 -4.42
N SER A 182 21.18 46.10 -5.37
CA SER A 182 19.83 45.58 -5.17
C SER A 182 19.84 44.05 -5.26
N THR A 183 19.01 43.40 -4.45
CA THR A 183 18.83 41.95 -4.43
C THR A 183 17.35 41.64 -4.55
N ILE A 184 16.99 40.76 -5.48
CA ILE A 184 15.64 40.21 -5.63
C ILE A 184 15.69 38.70 -5.46
N ILE A 185 14.60 38.10 -4.99
CA ILE A 185 14.44 36.65 -4.90
C ILE A 185 13.38 36.26 -5.93
N CYS A 186 13.74 35.40 -6.87
CA CYS A 186 12.85 34.89 -7.89
C CYS A 186 12.49 33.45 -7.55
N GLN A 187 11.23 33.22 -7.24
CA GLN A 187 10.69 31.88 -7.03
C GLN A 187 10.18 31.37 -8.38
N GLU A 188 10.63 30.20 -8.82
CA GLU A 188 10.06 29.56 -10.01
C GLU A 188 8.56 29.35 -9.80
N ASP A 189 7.80 29.49 -10.88
CA ASP A 189 6.38 29.14 -10.92
C ASP A 189 6.28 27.60 -10.92
N ASP A 190 6.76 26.96 -9.84
CA ASP A 190 6.48 25.58 -9.52
C ASP A 190 4.96 25.42 -9.49
N VAL A 191 4.46 24.39 -10.19
CA VAL A 191 3.05 24.10 -10.37
C VAL A 191 2.33 24.29 -9.05
N HIS A 192 1.54 25.36 -8.99
CA HIS A 192 0.82 25.85 -7.83
C HIS A 192 0.15 24.69 -7.08
N CYS A 193 0.73 24.26 -5.97
CA CYS A 193 0.01 23.41 -5.04
C CYS A 193 -0.51 24.23 -3.87
N ASP A 194 -1.55 25.02 -4.18
CA ASP A 194 -2.42 25.63 -3.17
C ASP A 194 -3.29 24.58 -2.46
N ALA A 195 -3.28 23.32 -2.93
CA ALA A 195 -4.09 22.27 -2.36
C ALA A 195 -3.51 21.87 -1.00
N VAL A 196 -4.17 22.31 0.05
CA VAL A 196 -4.00 21.73 1.39
C VAL A 196 -4.78 20.41 1.44
N PRO A 197 -4.21 19.35 2.02
CA PRO A 197 -4.97 18.12 2.24
C PRO A 197 -6.17 18.45 3.13
N THR A 198 -7.34 17.89 2.81
CA THR A 198 -8.57 18.08 3.58
C THR A 198 -9.24 16.73 3.82
N CYS A 199 -9.82 16.56 5.00
CA CYS A 199 -10.48 15.31 5.34
C CYS A 199 -11.75 15.09 4.49
N PRO A 200 -12.03 13.83 4.08
CA PRO A 200 -13.30 13.45 3.46
C PRO A 200 -14.51 13.85 4.31
N LEU A 201 -15.68 13.99 3.67
CA LEU A 201 -16.96 14.18 4.38
C LEU A 201 -17.12 13.08 5.45
N ASP A 202 -17.56 13.48 6.64
CA ASP A 202 -17.73 12.62 7.83
C ASP A 202 -16.43 12.14 8.50
N SER A 203 -15.33 12.87 8.27
CA SER A 203 -14.07 12.67 9.01
C SER A 203 -13.47 13.99 9.50
N THR A 204 -12.75 13.90 10.62
CA THR A 204 -12.14 15.04 11.30
C THR A 204 -10.63 14.85 11.40
N GLU A 205 -9.87 15.93 11.19
CA GLU A 205 -8.41 15.92 11.35
C GLU A 205 -8.03 15.68 12.82
N VAL A 206 -7.19 14.67 13.05
CA VAL A 206 -6.68 14.29 14.38
C VAL A 206 -5.15 14.19 14.34
N THR A 207 -4.51 14.48 15.48
CA THR A 207 -3.05 14.35 15.62
C THR A 207 -2.61 12.89 15.81
N GLU A 208 -3.49 12.07 16.40
CA GLU A 208 -3.25 10.65 16.66
C GLU A 208 -4.55 9.89 16.45
N CYS A 209 -4.45 8.70 15.85
CA CYS A 209 -5.63 7.90 15.57
C CYS A 209 -6.22 7.32 16.87
N PRO A 210 -7.50 7.60 17.19
CA PRO A 210 -8.17 6.98 18.34
C PRO A 210 -8.23 5.46 18.21
N GLN A 211 -8.15 4.73 19.33
CA GLN A 211 -8.16 3.26 19.32
C GLN A 211 -9.45 2.64 18.74
N ASP A 212 -10.54 3.39 18.75
CA ASP A 212 -11.87 2.95 18.32
C ASP A 212 -12.38 3.70 17.05
N ALA A 213 -11.49 4.31 16.28
CA ALA A 213 -11.83 5.03 15.05
C ALA A 213 -11.13 4.47 13.82
N THR A 214 -11.80 4.57 12.67
CA THR A 214 -11.18 4.28 11.37
C THR A 214 -10.44 5.52 10.88
N CYS A 215 -9.10 5.47 10.82
CA CYS A 215 -8.29 6.59 10.34
C CYS A 215 -7.77 6.38 8.93
N THR A 216 -7.78 7.44 8.14
CA THR A 216 -7.17 7.51 6.81
C THR A 216 -6.14 8.63 6.80
N THR A 217 -5.02 8.41 6.12
CA THR A 217 -4.02 9.47 5.89
C THR A 217 -4.25 10.04 4.51
N GLU A 218 -4.51 11.34 4.46
CA GLU A 218 -4.65 12.10 3.22
C GLU A 218 -3.34 12.85 2.99
N THR A 219 -2.72 12.63 1.83
CA THR A 219 -1.48 13.28 1.45
C THR A 219 -1.69 14.10 0.20
N GLU A 220 -1.51 15.41 0.31
CA GLU A 220 -1.50 16.33 -0.81
C GLU A 220 -0.23 17.17 -0.72
N CYS A 221 0.53 17.20 -1.82
CA CYS A 221 1.74 18.02 -1.96
C CYS A 221 2.72 17.90 -0.78
N ASN A 222 3.08 16.66 -0.47
CA ASN A 222 4.03 16.28 0.60
C ASN A 222 3.60 16.68 2.02
N ARG A 223 2.35 17.12 2.20
CA ARG A 223 1.73 17.30 3.52
C ARG A 223 0.75 16.18 3.75
N SER A 224 0.89 15.50 4.88
CA SER A 224 -0.01 14.42 5.28
C SER A 224 -0.79 14.84 6.52
N ILE A 225 -2.10 14.65 6.49
CA ILE A 225 -2.99 14.76 7.66
C ILE A 225 -3.58 13.41 7.98
N THR A 226 -3.92 13.19 9.24
CA THR A 226 -4.66 12.00 9.67
C THR A 226 -6.12 12.39 9.91
N CYS A 227 -7.02 11.73 9.20
CA CYS A 227 -8.46 11.96 9.29
C CYS A 227 -9.09 10.75 9.99
N ALA A 228 -9.71 10.97 11.14
CA ALA A 228 -10.50 9.95 11.81
C ALA A 228 -11.96 10.06 11.33
N GLN A 229 -12.52 8.96 10.85
CA GLN A 229 -13.96 8.87 10.57
C GLN A 229 -14.73 8.91 11.89
N ASP A 230 -15.73 9.77 11.94
CA ASP A 230 -16.69 9.83 13.05
C ASP A 230 -17.66 8.64 12.91
N ASP A 231 -17.21 7.43 13.22
CA ASP A 231 -18.03 6.20 13.25
C ASP A 231 -19.05 6.18 14.41
N LEU A 232 -19.54 7.35 14.85
CA LEU A 232 -20.58 7.47 15.88
C LEU A 232 -21.91 6.82 15.44
N ASP A 233 -22.17 6.71 14.13
CA ASP A 233 -23.38 6.07 13.61
C ASP A 233 -23.27 4.55 13.45
N ASN A 234 -22.05 3.99 13.37
CA ASN A 234 -21.81 2.55 13.24
C ASN A 234 -21.41 1.86 14.56
N CYS A 235 -21.16 2.62 15.63
CA CYS A 235 -20.92 2.02 16.93
C CYS A 235 -22.21 1.49 17.57
N GLN A 236 -22.46 0.20 17.37
CA GLN A 236 -23.53 -0.55 18.05
C GLN A 236 -23.14 -0.99 19.47
N ALA A 237 -21.92 -0.70 19.92
CA ALA A 237 -21.42 -1.14 21.21
C ALA A 237 -21.71 -0.08 22.29
N GLU A 238 -22.43 -0.47 23.34
CA GLU A 238 -22.63 0.38 24.51
C GLU A 238 -21.58 0.06 25.57
N PRO A 239 -20.99 1.08 26.24
CA PRO A 239 -20.09 0.84 27.36
C PRO A 239 -20.84 0.08 28.46
N ALA A 240 -20.24 -0.98 28.99
CA ALA A 240 -20.83 -1.80 30.05
C ALA A 240 -19.77 -2.13 31.09
N CYS A 241 -20.19 -2.20 32.35
CA CYS A 241 -19.32 -2.55 33.46
C CYS A 241 -18.90 -4.03 33.42
N GLY A 242 -17.65 -4.30 33.80
CA GLY A 242 -17.10 -5.65 33.88
C GLY A 242 -17.77 -6.49 34.99
N LEU A 243 -17.52 -7.81 34.98
CA LEU A 243 -18.06 -8.73 36.00
C LEU A 243 -17.63 -8.30 37.41
N GLY A 244 -18.59 -8.16 38.34
CA GLY A 244 -18.36 -7.71 39.71
C GLY A 244 -18.45 -6.20 39.91
N THR A 245 -18.88 -5.46 38.88
CA THR A 245 -19.14 -4.02 38.96
C THR A 245 -20.50 -3.67 38.35
N THR A 246 -21.18 -2.69 38.93
CA THR A 246 -22.49 -2.19 38.50
C THR A 246 -22.41 -0.73 38.09
N GLU A 247 -23.17 -0.36 37.04
CA GLU A 247 -23.29 1.01 36.57
C GLU A 247 -23.99 1.91 37.60
N VAL A 248 -23.36 3.04 37.93
CA VAL A 248 -23.89 4.07 38.83
C VAL A 248 -23.84 5.45 38.17
N LEU A 249 -24.76 6.33 38.55
CA LEU A 249 -24.79 7.72 38.05
C LEU A 249 -23.69 8.60 38.66
N GLU A 250 -23.30 8.31 39.89
CA GLU A 250 -22.27 9.05 40.63
C GLU A 250 -21.48 8.06 41.49
N CYS A 251 -20.15 8.22 41.54
CA CYS A 251 -19.31 7.35 42.36
C CYS A 251 -19.52 7.65 43.86
N PRO A 252 -19.90 6.65 44.68
CA PRO A 252 -19.98 6.82 46.13
C PRO A 252 -18.62 7.15 46.72
N VAL A 253 -18.59 8.05 47.71
CA VAL A 253 -17.34 8.55 48.32
C VAL A 253 -16.49 7.49 49.04
N ASP A 254 -17.03 6.29 49.25
CA ASP A 254 -16.40 5.19 49.98
C ASP A 254 -16.09 3.96 49.10
N LEU A 255 -16.19 4.07 47.77
CA LEU A 255 -15.92 2.99 46.82
C LEU A 255 -14.92 3.42 45.73
N ASP A 256 -14.09 2.49 45.28
CA ASP A 256 -13.17 2.68 44.16
C ASP A 256 -13.90 2.43 42.84
N CYS A 257 -14.47 3.46 42.24
CA CYS A 257 -15.13 3.35 40.93
C CYS A 257 -14.13 3.43 39.77
N SER A 258 -14.42 2.70 38.69
CA SER A 258 -13.77 2.89 37.39
C SER A 258 -14.72 3.58 36.41
N SER A 259 -14.18 4.21 35.38
CA SER A 259 -14.97 4.76 34.28
C SER A 259 -14.62 4.02 33.00
N GLU A 260 -15.63 3.49 32.32
CA GLU A 260 -15.48 2.86 31.01
C GLU A 260 -16.05 3.81 29.96
N THR A 261 -15.27 4.12 28.93
CA THR A 261 -15.71 4.96 27.82
C THR A 261 -15.69 4.14 26.55
N LEU A 262 -16.83 4.06 25.87
CA LEU A 262 -16.97 3.40 24.58
C LEU A 262 -17.83 4.29 23.69
N CYS A 263 -17.32 4.62 22.51
CA CYS A 263 -18.04 5.38 21.49
C CYS A 263 -18.61 6.72 22.00
N GLY A 264 -17.79 7.46 22.74
CA GLY A 264 -18.15 8.78 23.29
C GLY A 264 -19.17 8.76 24.44
N LYS A 265 -19.66 7.59 24.83
CA LYS A 265 -20.46 7.40 26.05
C LYS A 265 -19.54 6.91 27.18
N THR A 266 -19.68 7.50 28.36
CA THR A 266 -18.93 7.09 29.56
C THR A 266 -19.89 6.60 30.62
N VAL A 267 -19.63 5.42 31.18
CA VAL A 267 -20.35 4.86 32.34
C VAL A 267 -19.40 4.79 33.54
N ILE A 268 -19.95 4.96 34.74
CA ILE A 268 -19.22 4.83 36.00
C ILE A 268 -19.56 3.47 36.60
N CYS A 269 -18.55 2.66 36.87
CA CYS A 269 -18.68 1.31 37.38
C CYS A 269 -18.25 1.27 38.84
N SER A 270 -19.17 0.88 39.72
CA SER A 270 -18.91 0.69 41.14
C SER A 270 -18.76 -0.80 41.46
N PRO A 271 -17.85 -1.23 42.33
CA PRO A 271 -17.78 -2.61 42.79
C PRO A 271 -19.10 -3.03 43.46
N ASP A 272 -19.53 -4.25 43.19
CA ASP A 272 -20.73 -4.83 43.82
C ASP A 272 -20.49 -5.00 45.32
N SER A 273 -21.48 -4.59 46.12
CA SER A 273 -21.43 -4.77 47.58
C SER A 273 -21.73 -6.24 47.91
N GLU A 274 -20.71 -7.03 48.24
CA GLU A 274 -20.87 -8.39 48.79
C GLU A 274 -21.60 -8.42 50.14
#